data_AF-A0A2M6GGC4-F1
#
_entry.id   AF-A0A2M6GGC4-F1
#
_cell.length_a   1.000
_cell.length_b   1.000
_cell.length_c   1.000
_cell.angle_alpha   90.00
_cell.angle_beta   90.00
_cell.angle_gamma   90.00
#
_symmetry.space_group_name_H-M   'P 1'
#
loop_
_entity.id
_entity.type
_entity.pdbx_description
1 polymer ?
#
loop_
_entity_poly.entity_id
_entity_poly.type
_entity_poly.pdbx_seq_one_letter_code
_entity_poly.pdbx_strand_id
1 'polypeptide(L)'
;TLAVNGGITQVSNFNQKIRFGDQQANGIRQSLNYQAIYQRSLLRAQRDLASRFEQAGSLYFIHTPLGGDYRGSLLAASTRFAFPGLARHHSLQLRGNYQRQNIDNYIFGSPLRFPRGYTYRTNDTFYSFTTQYAMPIWYPDLALGPFLYFQRLKGNIFYDYGQSEYRNQVTPYRSVGLELSTDFNFMRLNFLLDAGVRISYLPQTKKRVIELIVTQIGI
;
A
#
# COMPACT_ATOMS: atom_id res chain seq x y z
N THR A 1 -6.82 17.78 0.48
CA THR A 1 -6.38 18.13 -0.89
C THR A 1 -7.32 17.51 -1.90
N LEU A 2 -7.74 18.28 -2.90
CA LEU A 2 -8.50 17.79 -4.05
C LEU A 2 -7.65 18.02 -5.30
N ALA A 3 -7.64 17.06 -6.22
CA ALA A 3 -6.89 17.15 -7.47
C ALA A 3 -7.66 16.50 -8.62
N VAL A 4 -7.52 17.08 -9.81
CA VAL A 4 -8.05 16.52 -11.06
C VAL A 4 -6.92 16.55 -12.08
N ASN A 5 -6.65 15.42 -12.71
CA ASN A 5 -5.60 15.26 -13.71
C ASN A 5 -6.17 14.61 -14.96
N GLY A 6 -5.88 15.17 -16.13
CA GLY A 6 -6.15 14.56 -17.43
C GLY A 6 -4.89 14.01 -18.06
N GLY A 7 -4.99 12.91 -18.79
CA GLY A 7 -3.87 12.30 -19.49
C GLY A 7 -4.29 11.68 -20.81
N ILE A 8 -3.45 11.86 -21.83
CA ILE A 8 -3.58 11.21 -23.14
C ILE A 8 -2.39 10.28 -23.31
N THR A 9 -2.65 9.04 -23.72
CA THR A 9 -1.61 8.05 -24.01
C THR A 9 -1.91 7.44 -25.36
N GLN A 10 -0.94 7.51 -26.28
CA GLN A 10 -1.04 6.94 -27.60
C GLN A 10 0.03 5.86 -27.76
N VAL A 11 -0.40 4.67 -28.16
CA VAL A 11 0.49 3.56 -28.48
C VAL A 11 0.34 3.27 -29.97
N SER A 12 1.45 3.28 -30.70
CA SER A 12 1.54 2.92 -32.11
C SER A 12 2.66 1.90 -32.33
N ASN A 13 2.60 1.16 -33.44
CA ASN A 13 3.61 0.18 -33.85
C ASN A 13 3.85 -0.98 -32.85
N PHE A 14 2.89 -1.27 -31.97
CA PHE A 14 2.96 -2.41 -31.06
C PHE A 14 2.57 -3.72 -31.75
N ASN A 15 3.59 -4.42 -32.27
CA ASN A 15 3.46 -5.69 -32.98
C ASN A 15 3.92 -6.87 -32.11
N GLN A 16 2.97 -7.68 -31.61
CA GLN A 16 3.25 -8.93 -30.91
C GLN A 16 2.31 -10.03 -31.40
N LYS A 17 2.86 -11.23 -31.66
CA LYS A 17 2.12 -12.40 -32.18
C LYS A 17 1.16 -13.02 -31.15
N ILE A 18 1.42 -12.84 -29.85
CA ILE A 18 0.57 -13.31 -28.74
C ILE A 18 0.41 -12.13 -27.78
N ARG A 19 -0.84 -11.85 -27.37
CA ARG A 19 -1.17 -10.76 -26.44
C ARG A 19 -1.80 -11.32 -25.17
N PHE A 20 -1.35 -10.84 -24.02
CA PHE A 20 -2.02 -11.08 -22.75
C PHE A 20 -3.12 -10.01 -22.53
N GLY A 21 -4.18 -10.34 -21.77
CA GLY A 21 -5.35 -9.46 -21.61
C GLY A 21 -5.09 -8.15 -20.86
N ASP A 22 -3.92 -8.01 -20.24
CA ASP A 22 -3.42 -6.81 -19.56
C ASP A 22 -2.51 -5.94 -20.45
N GLN A 23 -2.18 -6.39 -21.67
CA GLN A 23 -1.30 -5.67 -22.59
C GLN A 23 -2.07 -4.71 -23.50
N GLN A 24 -1.51 -3.51 -23.68
CA GLN A 24 -2.11 -2.46 -24.50
C GLN A 24 -1.81 -2.71 -25.98
N ALA A 25 -2.86 -2.79 -26.79
CA ALA A 25 -2.79 -2.72 -28.24
C ALA A 25 -2.40 -1.32 -28.75
N ASN A 26 -2.29 -1.17 -30.07
CA ASN A 26 -2.28 0.16 -30.67
C ASN A 26 -3.60 0.87 -30.37
N GLY A 27 -3.52 2.16 -30.03
CA GLY A 27 -4.70 2.98 -29.78
C GLY A 27 -4.43 4.20 -28.92
N ILE A 28 -5.45 5.05 -28.80
CA ILE A 28 -5.43 6.27 -27.98
C ILE A 28 -6.31 6.05 -26.74
N ARG A 29 -5.73 6.31 -25.56
CA ARG A 29 -6.42 6.35 -24.27
C ARG A 29 -6.46 7.78 -23.76
N GLN A 30 -7.64 8.31 -23.51
CA GLN A 30 -7.84 9.62 -22.88
C GLN A 30 -8.54 9.42 -21.54
N SER A 31 -7.83 9.67 -20.43
CA SER A 31 -8.32 9.39 -19.08
C SER A 31 -8.39 10.65 -18.23
N LEU A 32 -9.44 10.75 -17.42
CA LEU A 32 -9.57 11.73 -16.35
C LEU A 32 -9.48 11.02 -15.00
N ASN A 33 -8.65 11.58 -14.11
CA ASN A 33 -8.40 11.09 -12.76
C ASN A 33 -8.79 12.17 -11.76
N TYR A 34 -9.59 11.79 -10.78
CA TYR A 34 -10.08 12.61 -9.67
C TYR A 34 -9.56 12.01 -8.38
N GLN A 35 -8.96 12.85 -7.54
CA GLN A 35 -8.40 12.43 -6.26
C GLN A 35 -8.82 13.38 -5.16
N ALA A 36 -9.28 12.81 -4.05
CA ALA A 36 -9.52 13.52 -2.80
C ALA A 36 -8.73 12.85 -1.68
N ILE A 37 -8.00 13.66 -0.90
CA ILE A 37 -7.22 13.20 0.26
C ILE A 37 -7.59 14.05 1.45
N TYR A 38 -7.91 13.39 2.55
CA TYR A 38 -8.09 13.96 3.87
C TYR A 38 -7.08 13.35 4.83
N GLN A 39 -6.46 14.17 5.67
CA GLN A 39 -5.57 13.69 6.72
C GLN A 39 -5.62 14.63 7.90
N ARG A 40 -5.77 14.04 9.08
CA ARG A 40 -5.70 14.70 10.38
C ARG A 40 -4.89 13.81 11.32
N SER A 41 -3.78 14.33 11.83
CA SER A 41 -2.90 13.62 12.75
C SER A 41 -2.48 14.52 13.88
N LEU A 42 -2.41 13.99 15.11
CA LEU A 42 -1.76 14.68 16.22
C LEU A 42 -0.23 14.62 16.08
N LEU A 43 0.46 15.54 16.74
CA LEU A 43 1.92 15.50 16.84
C LEU A 43 2.38 14.21 17.51
N ARG A 44 3.49 13.67 16.99
CA ARG A 44 4.12 12.44 17.46
C ARG A 44 5.27 12.79 18.41
N ALA A 45 5.31 12.21 19.60
CA ALA A 45 6.48 12.32 20.47
C ALA A 45 7.67 11.57 19.86
N GLN A 46 8.91 11.95 20.18
CA GLN A 46 10.10 11.34 19.57
C GLN A 46 10.15 9.80 19.72
N ARG A 47 9.64 9.27 20.84
CA ARG A 47 9.58 7.82 21.12
C ARG A 47 8.38 7.11 20.48
N ASP A 48 7.32 7.84 20.13
CA ASP A 48 6.12 7.23 19.54
C ASP A 48 6.40 6.79 18.09
N LEU A 49 5.88 5.62 17.70
CA LEU A 49 6.02 5.09 16.33
C LEU A 49 5.01 5.70 15.36
N ALA A 50 3.80 5.96 15.83
CA ALA A 50 2.73 6.59 15.07
C ALA A 50 2.12 7.75 15.87
N SER A 51 1.36 8.61 15.18
CA SER A 51 0.53 9.59 15.88
C SER A 51 -0.44 8.87 16.82
N ARG A 52 -0.64 9.43 18.03
CA ARG A 52 -1.59 8.87 19.00
C ARG A 52 -3.02 8.86 18.45
N PHE A 53 -3.35 9.80 17.58
CA PHE A 53 -4.63 9.83 16.91
C PHE A 53 -4.47 10.34 15.48
N GLU A 54 -4.73 9.47 14.52
CA GLU A 54 -4.69 9.76 13.11
C GLU A 54 -5.99 9.32 12.44
N GLN A 55 -6.50 10.17 11.55
CA GLN A 55 -7.58 9.88 10.64
C GLN A 55 -7.12 10.31 9.25
N ALA A 56 -7.01 9.38 8.33
CA ALA A 56 -6.71 9.67 6.94
C ALA A 56 -7.69 8.94 6.04
N GLY A 57 -8.07 9.60 4.96
CA GLY A 57 -8.97 9.06 3.94
C GLY A 57 -8.48 9.48 2.57
N SER A 58 -8.61 8.60 1.59
CA SER A 58 -8.41 8.93 0.19
C SER A 58 -9.51 8.34 -0.66
N LEU A 59 -9.94 9.10 -1.65
CA LEU A 59 -10.79 8.69 -2.74
C LEU A 59 -10.04 8.92 -4.04
N TYR A 60 -10.15 7.96 -4.95
CA TYR A 60 -9.51 7.97 -6.24
C TYR A 60 -10.51 7.44 -7.26
N PHE A 61 -10.75 8.19 -8.32
CA PHE A 61 -11.62 7.78 -9.40
C PHE A 61 -10.97 8.09 -10.74
N ILE A 62 -10.79 7.09 -11.58
CA ILE A 62 -10.28 7.25 -12.93
C ILE A 62 -11.25 6.63 -13.92
N HIS A 63 -11.48 7.30 -15.03
CA HIS A 63 -12.29 6.80 -16.14
C HIS A 63 -11.86 7.42 -17.47
N THR A 64 -12.35 6.89 -18.59
CA THR A 64 -12.05 7.40 -19.95
C THR A 64 -13.31 7.98 -20.63
N PRO A 65 -13.79 9.16 -20.21
CA PRO A 65 -15.04 9.73 -20.72
C PRO A 65 -14.90 10.42 -22.08
N LEU A 66 -13.68 10.83 -22.46
CA LEU A 66 -13.40 11.65 -23.65
C LEU A 66 -13.31 10.83 -24.95
N GLY A 67 -13.68 9.54 -24.90
CA GLY A 67 -13.54 8.62 -26.02
C GLY A 67 -12.13 8.05 -26.19
N GLY A 68 -11.91 7.39 -27.33
CA GLY A 68 -10.71 6.63 -27.63
C GLY A 68 -10.95 5.12 -27.69
N ASP A 69 -9.88 4.37 -27.91
CA ASP A 69 -9.94 2.92 -28.11
C ASP A 69 -10.07 2.16 -26.80
N TYR A 70 -9.82 2.83 -25.66
CA TYR A 70 -9.79 2.23 -24.33
C TYR A 70 -10.87 2.81 -23.40
N ARG A 71 -11.68 1.90 -22.85
CA ARG A 71 -12.85 2.14 -22.01
C ARG A 71 -12.75 1.37 -20.70
N GLY A 72 -13.06 2.07 -19.62
CA GLY A 72 -13.16 1.49 -18.29
C GLY A 72 -13.26 2.57 -17.23
N SER A 73 -13.50 2.14 -16.00
CA SER A 73 -13.44 3.04 -14.83
C SER A 73 -12.96 2.29 -13.61
N LEU A 74 -12.19 2.94 -12.75
CA LEU A 74 -11.78 2.42 -11.45
C LEU A 74 -12.08 3.46 -10.36
N LEU A 75 -12.86 3.05 -9.37
CA LEU A 75 -13.11 3.77 -8.13
C LEU A 75 -12.36 3.05 -7.01
N ALA A 76 -11.61 3.79 -6.21
CA ALA A 76 -10.89 3.28 -5.06
C ALA A 76 -11.03 4.23 -3.87
N ALA A 77 -11.19 3.66 -2.69
CA ALA A 77 -11.29 4.35 -1.42
C ALA A 77 -10.36 3.67 -0.40
N SER A 78 -9.62 4.46 0.37
CA SER A 78 -8.79 3.97 1.49
C SER A 78 -9.03 4.83 2.71
N THR A 79 -9.15 4.20 3.87
CA THR A 79 -9.23 4.89 5.16
C THR A 79 -8.20 4.30 6.10
N ARG A 80 -7.53 5.15 6.87
CA ARG A 80 -6.57 4.76 7.89
C ARG A 80 -6.92 5.47 9.19
N PHE A 81 -6.92 4.70 10.27
CA PHE A 81 -7.06 5.20 11.62
C PHE A 81 -5.88 4.71 12.46
N ALA A 82 -5.31 5.59 13.28
CA ALA A 82 -4.31 5.21 14.28
C ALA A 82 -4.78 5.64 15.66
N PHE A 83 -4.59 4.74 16.63
CA PHE A 83 -4.98 4.89 18.02
C PHE A 83 -3.79 4.54 18.92
N PRO A 84 -3.77 5.02 20.18
CA PRO A 84 -2.78 4.54 21.14
C PRO A 84 -2.97 3.03 21.36
N GLY A 85 -1.86 2.30 21.46
CA GLY A 85 -1.87 0.89 21.81
C GLY A 85 -2.10 0.65 23.31
N LEU A 86 -2.01 -0.61 23.73
CA LEU A 86 -2.24 -1.02 25.12
C LEU A 86 -1.13 -0.55 26.08
N ALA A 87 0.09 -0.37 25.57
CA ALA A 87 1.25 0.07 26.33
C ALA A 87 1.81 1.41 25.83
N ARG A 88 2.65 2.06 26.65
CA ARG A 88 3.26 3.35 26.31
C ARG A 88 4.07 3.23 25.02
N HIS A 89 3.86 4.16 24.09
CA HIS A 89 4.51 4.22 22.77
C HIS A 89 4.09 3.13 21.77
N HIS A 90 3.16 2.24 22.13
CA HIS A 90 2.54 1.32 21.19
C HIS A 90 1.45 2.04 20.37
N SER A 91 1.18 1.55 19.16
CA SER A 91 0.11 2.08 18.31
C SER A 91 -0.69 0.95 17.67
N LEU A 92 -2.00 1.11 17.68
CA LEU A 92 -2.92 0.27 16.93
C LEU A 92 -3.35 1.04 15.67
N GLN A 93 -3.18 0.43 14.51
CA GLN A 93 -3.51 1.04 13.23
C GLN A 93 -4.47 0.16 12.46
N LEU A 94 -5.57 0.75 12.02
CA LEU A 94 -6.60 0.10 11.23
C LEU A 94 -6.63 0.72 9.85
N ARG A 95 -6.76 -0.10 8.82
CA ARG A 95 -6.93 0.36 7.45
C ARG A 95 -8.05 -0.41 6.77
N GLY A 96 -8.96 0.32 6.15
CA GLY A 96 -9.99 -0.22 5.26
C GLY A 96 -9.73 0.24 3.84
N ASN A 97 -9.95 -0.63 2.88
CA ASN A 97 -9.83 -0.33 1.45
C ASN A 97 -11.01 -0.91 0.70
N TYR A 98 -11.50 -0.19 -0.30
CA TYR A 98 -12.53 -0.64 -1.21
C TYR A 98 -12.19 -0.18 -2.63
N GLN A 99 -12.32 -1.07 -3.60
CA GLN A 99 -12.11 -0.80 -5.00
C GLN A 99 -13.23 -1.44 -5.81
N ARG A 100 -13.72 -0.71 -6.80
CA ARG A 100 -14.59 -1.22 -7.85
C ARG A 100 -14.05 -0.78 -9.20
N GLN A 101 -13.87 -1.74 -10.08
CA GLN A 101 -13.37 -1.56 -11.43
C GLN A 101 -14.41 -2.09 -12.41
N ASN A 102 -14.86 -1.24 -13.32
CA ASN A 102 -15.65 -1.65 -14.47
C ASN A 102 -14.69 -1.87 -15.63
N ILE A 103 -14.43 -3.15 -15.93
CA ILE A 103 -13.54 -3.58 -16.99
C ILE A 103 -14.38 -3.76 -18.26
N ASP A 104 -14.17 -2.88 -19.26
CA ASP A 104 -14.74 -3.05 -20.60
C ASP A 104 -13.65 -3.65 -21.52
N ASN A 105 -12.71 -2.82 -21.99
CA ASN A 105 -11.56 -3.28 -22.75
C ASN A 105 -10.22 -2.74 -22.21
N TYR A 106 -10.23 -2.06 -21.07
CA TYR A 106 -9.04 -1.57 -20.37
C TYR A 106 -9.08 -1.86 -18.87
N ILE A 107 -7.94 -2.28 -18.32
CA ILE A 107 -7.76 -2.56 -16.88
C ILE A 107 -6.84 -1.49 -16.29
N PHE A 108 -7.28 -0.83 -15.24
CA PHE A 108 -6.47 0.13 -14.49
C PHE A 108 -5.66 -0.57 -13.40
N GLY A 109 -4.48 -0.02 -13.10
CA GLY A 109 -3.70 -0.43 -11.94
C GLY A 109 -4.41 -0.03 -10.64
N SER A 110 -4.45 -0.93 -9.67
CA SER A 110 -4.99 -0.62 -8.34
C SER A 110 -4.10 0.40 -7.62
N PRO A 111 -4.64 1.54 -7.14
CA PRO A 111 -3.91 2.46 -6.27
C PRO A 111 -3.85 1.96 -4.82
N LEU A 112 -4.58 0.88 -4.49
CA LEU A 112 -4.69 0.34 -3.14
C LEU A 112 -3.63 -0.73 -2.88
N ARG A 113 -3.17 -0.79 -1.62
CA ARG A 113 -2.25 -1.84 -1.16
C ARG A 113 -2.99 -3.17 -1.04
N PHE A 114 -2.43 -4.20 -1.66
CA PHE A 114 -2.93 -5.57 -1.58
C PHE A 114 -2.45 -6.26 -0.29
N PRO A 115 -3.18 -7.27 0.24
CA PRO A 115 -2.77 -8.07 1.39
C PRO A 115 -1.35 -8.62 1.22
N ARG A 116 -0.53 -8.50 2.27
CA ARG A 116 0.90 -8.81 2.19
C ARG A 116 1.14 -10.29 1.86
N GLY A 117 2.15 -10.56 1.05
CA GLY A 117 2.51 -11.91 0.60
C GLY A 117 1.67 -12.45 -0.57
N TYR A 118 0.63 -11.73 -1.02
CA TYR A 118 -0.11 -12.05 -2.25
C TYR A 118 0.31 -11.14 -3.39
N THR A 119 0.43 -11.71 -4.59
CA THR A 119 0.56 -10.94 -5.83
C THR A 119 -0.79 -10.35 -6.21
N TYR A 120 -0.77 -9.10 -6.66
CA TYR A 120 -1.97 -8.45 -7.20
C TYR A 120 -2.57 -9.28 -8.33
N ARG A 121 -3.91 -9.36 -8.35
CA ARG A 121 -4.69 -9.96 -9.44
C ARG A 121 -5.76 -8.97 -9.88
N THR A 122 -6.09 -9.00 -11.16
CA THR A 122 -7.19 -8.20 -11.70
C THR A 122 -8.51 -8.65 -11.09
N ASN A 123 -9.28 -7.69 -10.60
CA ASN A 123 -10.57 -7.93 -9.95
C ASN A 123 -11.57 -6.84 -10.35
N ASP A 124 -12.86 -7.19 -10.34
CA ASP A 124 -13.98 -6.27 -10.58
C ASP A 124 -14.33 -5.53 -9.29
N THR A 125 -14.37 -6.24 -8.16
CA THR A 125 -14.49 -5.64 -6.83
C THR A 125 -13.38 -6.16 -5.93
N PHE A 126 -12.93 -5.31 -5.02
CA PHE A 126 -11.93 -5.68 -4.04
C PHE A 126 -12.14 -4.89 -2.76
N TYR A 127 -12.13 -5.57 -1.62
CA TYR A 127 -12.10 -4.93 -0.32
C TYR A 127 -11.00 -5.54 0.53
N SER A 128 -10.41 -4.73 1.40
CA SER A 128 -9.45 -5.22 2.37
C SER A 128 -9.52 -4.46 3.68
N PHE A 129 -9.17 -5.18 4.73
CA PHE A 129 -9.06 -4.69 6.08
C PHE A 129 -7.73 -5.15 6.65
N THR A 130 -6.96 -4.21 7.17
CA THR A 130 -5.65 -4.46 7.75
C THR A 130 -5.61 -3.91 9.16
N THR A 131 -5.22 -4.74 10.11
CA THR A 131 -4.91 -4.35 11.48
C THR A 131 -3.41 -4.49 11.71
N GLN A 132 -2.81 -3.48 12.30
CA GLN A 132 -1.38 -3.44 12.62
C GLN A 132 -1.19 -2.98 14.05
N TYR A 133 -0.28 -3.63 14.77
CA TYR A 133 0.11 -3.28 16.12
C TYR A 133 1.61 -3.04 16.16
N ALA A 134 2.01 -1.78 16.13
CA ALA A 134 3.42 -1.38 16.13
C ALA A 134 3.87 -1.11 17.57
N MET A 135 5.04 -1.64 17.91
CA MET A 135 5.63 -1.62 19.24
C MET A 135 7.13 -1.30 19.18
N PRO A 136 7.63 -0.35 19.98
CA PRO A 136 9.07 -0.15 20.12
C PRO A 136 9.64 -1.29 20.98
N ILE A 137 10.65 -1.98 20.48
CA ILE A 137 11.28 -3.10 21.20
C ILE A 137 12.46 -2.57 22.02
N TRP A 138 13.35 -1.83 21.38
CA TRP A 138 14.60 -1.38 22.00
C TRP A 138 15.14 -0.11 21.34
N TYR A 139 15.86 0.71 22.10
CA TYR A 139 16.57 1.91 21.64
C TYR A 139 18.06 1.69 21.93
N PRO A 140 18.77 0.96 21.05
CA PRO A 140 20.15 0.56 21.32
C PRO A 140 21.15 1.72 21.28
N ASP A 141 20.77 2.89 20.75
CA ASP A 141 21.63 4.08 20.55
C ASP A 141 23.08 3.71 20.12
N LEU A 142 23.20 2.74 19.20
CA LEU A 142 24.45 2.08 18.86
C LEU A 142 25.09 2.72 17.64
N ALA A 143 26.27 3.33 17.82
CA ALA A 143 27.08 3.87 16.73
C ALA A 143 28.19 2.90 16.33
N LEU A 144 28.15 2.40 15.10
CA LEU A 144 29.25 1.68 14.46
C LEU A 144 30.10 2.68 13.66
N GLY A 145 30.92 3.43 14.39
CA GLY A 145 31.82 4.43 13.84
C GLY A 145 31.06 5.55 13.09
N PRO A 146 31.67 6.16 12.06
CA PRO A 146 31.06 7.25 11.29
C PRO A 146 30.03 6.75 10.25
N PHE A 147 29.86 5.44 10.09
CA PHE A 147 29.14 4.85 8.97
C PHE A 147 27.70 4.45 9.30
N LEU A 148 27.44 3.94 10.50
CA LEU A 148 26.13 3.42 10.85
C LEU A 148 25.77 3.82 12.28
N TYR A 149 24.57 4.36 12.45
CA TYR A 149 24.02 4.66 13.77
C TYR A 149 22.61 4.09 13.89
N PHE A 150 22.41 3.11 14.76
CA PHE A 150 21.13 2.47 15.02
C PHE A 150 20.42 3.16 16.18
N GLN A 151 19.25 3.74 15.90
CA GLN A 151 18.46 4.49 16.88
C GLN A 151 17.41 3.62 17.56
N ARG A 152 16.77 2.72 16.82
CA ARG A 152 15.56 2.05 17.32
C ARG A 152 15.27 0.74 16.62
N LEU A 153 15.00 -0.29 17.40
CA LEU A 153 14.42 -1.55 16.97
C LEU A 153 12.90 -1.52 17.20
N LYS A 154 12.15 -1.83 16.15
CA LYS A 154 10.68 -1.78 16.11
C LYS A 154 10.12 -3.14 15.74
N GLY A 155 9.08 -3.54 16.45
CA GLY A 155 8.23 -4.67 16.09
C GLY A 155 6.90 -4.18 15.53
N ASN A 156 6.34 -4.93 14.60
CA ASN A 156 4.96 -4.76 14.19
C ASN A 156 4.31 -6.12 13.95
N ILE A 157 3.11 -6.31 14.49
CA ILE A 157 2.28 -7.49 14.25
C ILE A 157 1.16 -7.05 13.33
N PHE A 158 0.88 -7.81 12.28
CA PHE A 158 -0.19 -7.45 11.35
C PHE A 158 -1.11 -8.63 11.04
N TYR A 159 -2.34 -8.26 10.74
CA TYR A 159 -3.35 -9.13 10.18
C TYR A 159 -4.01 -8.41 9.01
N ASP A 160 -3.87 -8.98 7.82
CA ASP A 160 -4.53 -8.53 6.60
C ASP A 160 -5.63 -9.52 6.23
N TYR A 161 -6.81 -8.99 5.98
CA TYR A 161 -7.91 -9.67 5.32
C TYR A 161 -8.24 -8.92 4.04
N GLY A 162 -8.54 -9.65 2.98
CA GLY A 162 -9.07 -9.08 1.77
C GLY A 162 -9.96 -10.09 1.07
N GLN A 163 -10.78 -9.58 0.17
CA GLN A 163 -11.56 -10.41 -0.72
C GLN A 163 -11.64 -9.68 -2.04
N SER A 164 -11.41 -10.42 -3.11
CA SER A 164 -11.69 -9.95 -4.44
C SER A 164 -12.82 -10.75 -5.07
N GLU A 165 -13.46 -10.11 -6.03
CA GLU A 165 -14.40 -10.73 -6.94
C GLU A 165 -13.94 -10.47 -8.36
N TYR A 166 -13.90 -11.51 -9.18
CA TYR A 166 -13.63 -11.40 -10.60
C TYR A 166 -14.54 -12.36 -11.36
N ARG A 167 -15.37 -11.86 -12.28
CA ARG A 167 -16.31 -12.68 -13.07
C ARG A 167 -17.15 -13.63 -12.19
N ASN A 168 -17.75 -13.09 -11.14
CA ASN A 168 -18.55 -13.81 -10.13
C ASN A 168 -17.78 -14.86 -9.31
N GLN A 169 -16.44 -14.92 -9.40
CA GLN A 169 -15.61 -15.75 -8.54
C GLN A 169 -15.06 -14.93 -7.39
N VAL A 170 -15.46 -15.31 -6.17
CA VAL A 170 -15.00 -14.69 -4.94
C VAL A 170 -13.74 -15.38 -4.44
N THR A 171 -12.65 -14.63 -4.28
CA THR A 171 -11.38 -15.13 -3.75
C THR A 171 -11.01 -14.41 -2.43
N PRO A 172 -10.98 -15.12 -1.29
CA PRO A 172 -10.54 -14.52 -0.03
C PRO A 172 -9.02 -14.58 0.13
N TYR A 173 -8.45 -13.52 0.69
CA TYR A 173 -7.04 -13.38 1.05
C TYR A 173 -6.92 -13.15 2.55
N ARG A 174 -6.09 -13.94 3.24
CA ARG A 174 -5.69 -13.66 4.62
C ARG A 174 -4.19 -13.78 4.74
N SER A 175 -3.59 -12.86 5.48
CA SER A 175 -2.17 -12.84 5.77
C SER A 175 -2.00 -12.43 7.23
N VAL A 176 -1.18 -13.17 7.97
CA VAL A 176 -0.82 -12.83 9.34
C VAL A 176 0.68 -12.88 9.45
N GLY A 177 1.28 -11.93 10.16
CA GLY A 177 2.72 -11.90 10.22
C GLY A 177 3.31 -10.92 11.20
N LEU A 178 4.63 -10.91 11.20
CA LEU A 178 5.48 -10.11 12.06
C LEU A 178 6.47 -9.35 11.19
N GLU A 179 6.73 -8.11 11.58
CA GLU A 179 7.77 -7.26 11.01
C GLU A 179 8.71 -6.85 12.13
N LEU A 180 10.00 -6.96 11.84
CA LEU A 180 11.06 -6.45 12.68
C LEU A 180 11.88 -5.48 11.84
N SER A 181 11.92 -4.21 12.22
CA SER A 181 12.67 -3.19 11.47
C SER A 181 13.47 -2.29 12.40
N THR A 182 14.51 -1.65 11.84
CA THR A 182 15.42 -0.79 12.59
C THR A 182 15.56 0.56 11.90
N ASP A 183 15.50 1.63 12.70
CA ASP A 183 15.84 2.98 12.26
C ASP A 183 17.34 3.17 12.37
N PHE A 184 18.00 3.39 11.23
CA PHE A 184 19.44 3.63 11.18
C PHE A 184 19.77 4.85 10.31
N ASN A 185 20.82 5.56 10.70
CA ASN A 185 21.44 6.57 9.86
C ASN A 185 22.65 5.96 9.16
N PHE A 186 22.70 6.08 7.83
CA PHE A 186 23.86 5.68 7.04
C PHE A 186 24.71 6.91 6.76
N MET A 187 25.93 6.94 7.29
CA MET A 187 26.84 8.09 7.26
C MET A 187 26.19 9.34 7.88
N ARG A 188 26.74 10.54 7.60
CA ARG A 188 26.16 11.82 8.05
C ARG A 188 24.94 12.24 7.22
N LEU A 189 24.09 11.29 6.81
CA LEU A 189 22.85 11.64 6.12
C LEU A 189 21.90 12.33 7.11
N ASN A 190 21.17 13.32 6.62
CA ASN A 190 20.26 14.10 7.45
C ASN A 190 18.90 13.40 7.67
N PHE A 191 18.73 12.18 7.17
CA PHE A 191 17.50 11.41 7.30
C PHE A 191 17.78 9.98 7.76
N LEU A 192 16.80 9.42 8.46
CA LEU A 192 16.81 8.04 8.92
C LEU A 192 16.29 7.10 7.85
N LEU A 193 16.95 5.97 7.70
CA LEU A 193 16.53 4.83 6.90
C LEU A 193 15.85 3.81 7.83
N ASP A 194 14.75 3.22 7.36
CA ASP A 194 14.05 2.14 8.06
C ASP A 194 14.06 0.88 7.21
N ALA A 195 14.82 -0.13 7.63
CA ALA A 195 14.88 -1.43 6.96
C ALA A 195 14.65 -2.57 7.95
N GLY A 196 14.15 -3.69 7.44
CA GLY A 196 13.77 -4.81 8.27
C GLY A 196 13.43 -6.08 7.52
N VAL A 197 12.94 -7.05 8.28
CA VAL A 197 12.46 -8.34 7.79
C VAL A 197 10.98 -8.47 8.12
N ARG A 198 10.19 -8.88 7.14
CA ARG A 198 8.81 -9.29 7.30
C ARG A 198 8.69 -10.79 7.13
N ILE A 199 7.99 -11.43 8.06
CA ILE A 199 7.60 -12.84 7.97
C ILE A 199 6.07 -12.88 7.91
N SER A 200 5.54 -13.39 6.81
CA SER A 200 4.11 -13.51 6.56
C SER A 200 3.72 -14.97 6.42
N TYR A 201 2.63 -15.38 7.07
CA TYR A 201 1.98 -16.66 6.90
C TYR A 201 0.65 -16.45 6.18
N LEU A 202 0.43 -17.22 5.11
CA LEU A 202 -0.78 -17.17 4.29
C LEU A 202 -1.61 -18.43 4.60
N PRO A 203 -2.65 -18.35 5.44
CA PRO A 203 -3.40 -19.53 5.87
C PRO A 203 -4.07 -20.28 4.73
N GLN A 204 -4.52 -19.58 3.69
CA GLN A 204 -5.21 -20.17 2.54
C GLN A 204 -4.30 -21.06 1.72
N THR A 205 -3.07 -20.63 1.45
CA THR A 205 -2.11 -21.37 0.63
C THR A 205 -1.15 -22.21 1.49
N LYS A 206 -1.27 -22.12 2.82
CA LYS A 206 -0.35 -22.70 3.81
C LYS A 206 1.12 -22.32 3.57
N LYS A 207 1.37 -21.17 2.93
CA LYS A 207 2.70 -20.70 2.54
C LYS A 207 3.27 -19.74 3.58
N ARG A 208 4.59 -19.82 3.80
CA ARG A 208 5.38 -18.82 4.52
C ARG A 208 6.15 -17.97 3.51
N VAL A 209 6.13 -16.66 3.70
CA VAL A 209 6.82 -15.69 2.84
C VAL A 209 7.71 -14.83 3.74
N ILE A 210 8.99 -14.74 3.39
CA ILE A 210 9.96 -13.89 4.07
C ILE A 210 10.37 -12.81 3.08
N GLU A 211 10.24 -11.55 3.48
CA GLU A 211 10.52 -10.40 2.65
C GLU A 211 11.50 -9.48 3.38
N LEU A 212 12.49 -8.94 2.66
CA LEU A 212 13.22 -7.77 3.12
C LEU A 212 12.39 -6.54 2.82
N ILE A 213 12.19 -5.69 3.82
CA ILE A 213 11.37 -4.49 3.69
C ILE A 213 12.19 -3.24 3.97
N VAL A 214 11.91 -2.20 3.18
CA VAL A 214 12.32 -0.84 3.47
C VAL A 214 11.03 -0.06 3.69
N THR A 215 10.77 0.32 4.93
CA THR A 215 9.47 0.88 5.33
C THR A 215 9.44 2.39 5.08
N GLN A 216 10.58 3.05 5.28
CA GLN A 216 10.73 4.48 5.09
C GLN A 216 12.14 4.78 4.59
N ILE A 217 12.20 5.62 3.56
CA ILE A 217 13.39 6.33 3.11
C ILE A 217 13.03 7.81 3.34
N GLY A 218 13.96 8.60 3.86
CA GLY A 218 13.70 9.98 4.30
C GLY A 218 12.84 10.82 3.33
N ILE A 219 11.98 11.64 3.96
CA ILE A 219 10.86 12.46 3.46
C ILE A 219 9.54 11.70 3.39
#